data_AF-H8ZBX4-F1
#
_entry.id   AF-H8ZBX4-F1
#
_cell.length_a   1.000
_cell.length_b   1.000
_cell.length_c   1.000
_cell.angle_alpha   90.00
_cell.angle_beta   90.00
_cell.angle_gamma   90.00
#
_symmetry.space_group_name_H-M   'P 1'
#
loop_
_entity.id
_entity.type
_entity.pdbx_description
1 polymer ?
#
loop_
_entity_poly.entity_id
_entity_poly.type
_entity_poly.pdbx_seq_one_letter_code
_entity_poly.pdbx_strand_id
1 'polypeptide(L)'
;MDRIVKVSSGYPVLRYIESATNNVVRPEYSFIAIVAVLFISLFCRSIASAITNVLSIAFIVHSACSAICTKGQIDIASAKHIISYLLTLNILITAEYVVYSILYIPVYYHIKIIFMYYLSNRRSRLTEYINNVAYTPLNEMIRHVQNIDIKKDIKTAQMAASEKLGSITKDANKEEKTEKKEDSPKEKSKEE
;
A
#
# COMPACT_ATOMS: atom_id res chain seq x y z
N MET A 1 -5.94 -26.99 -34.62
CA MET A 1 -6.64 -25.71 -34.91
C MET A 1 -8.06 -25.73 -34.37
N ASP A 2 -8.90 -26.71 -34.73
CA ASP A 2 -10.34 -26.69 -34.42
C ASP A 2 -10.71 -26.60 -32.93
N ARG A 3 -9.93 -27.23 -32.04
CA ARG A 3 -10.13 -27.08 -30.58
C ARG A 3 -9.86 -25.66 -30.09
N ILE A 4 -8.86 -24.98 -30.65
CA ILE A 4 -8.47 -23.62 -30.27
C ILE A 4 -9.54 -22.63 -30.75
N VAL A 5 -10.05 -22.80 -31.97
CA VAL A 5 -11.18 -22.03 -32.53
C VAL A 5 -12.44 -22.18 -31.66
N LYS A 6 -12.75 -23.40 -31.23
CA LYS A 6 -13.91 -23.68 -30.38
C LYS A 6 -13.80 -23.05 -29.00
N VAL A 7 -12.60 -22.98 -28.44
CA VAL A 7 -12.33 -22.36 -27.13
C VAL A 7 -12.29 -20.83 -27.25
N SER A 8 -11.60 -20.28 -28.25
CA SER A 8 -11.47 -18.83 -28.46
C SER A 8 -12.82 -18.16 -28.76
N SER A 9 -13.68 -18.82 -29.54
CA SER A 9 -15.03 -18.34 -29.85
C SER A 9 -15.98 -18.31 -28.64
N GLY A 10 -15.64 -18.99 -27.55
CA GLY A 10 -16.37 -18.97 -26.28
C GLY A 10 -16.07 -17.76 -25.39
N TYR A 11 -15.02 -17.00 -25.67
CA TYR A 11 -14.64 -15.83 -24.86
C TYR A 11 -15.09 -14.51 -25.50
N PRO A 12 -15.98 -13.74 -24.83
CA PRO A 12 -16.52 -12.50 -25.39
C PRO A 12 -15.44 -11.41 -25.59
N VAL A 13 -14.38 -11.42 -24.76
CA VAL A 13 -13.27 -10.46 -24.86
C VAL A 13 -12.48 -10.64 -26.16
N LEU A 14 -12.30 -11.87 -26.63
CA LEU A 14 -11.57 -12.15 -27.88
C LEU A 14 -12.37 -11.72 -29.11
N ARG A 15 -13.70 -11.89 -29.07
CA ARG A 15 -14.62 -11.39 -30.11
C ARG A 15 -14.67 -9.87 -30.15
N TYR A 16 -14.59 -9.21 -28.99
CA TYR A 16 -14.49 -7.75 -28.95
C TYR A 16 -13.20 -7.26 -29.64
N ILE A 17 -12.07 -7.92 -29.40
CA ILE A 17 -10.79 -7.60 -30.07
C ILE A 17 -10.90 -7.78 -31.58
N GLU A 18 -11.50 -8.87 -32.05
CA GLU A 18 -11.75 -9.11 -33.47
C GLU A 18 -12.56 -7.97 -34.10
N SER A 19 -13.65 -7.55 -33.45
CA SER A 19 -14.48 -6.44 -33.91
C SER A 19 -13.77 -5.08 -33.87
N ALA A 20 -12.96 -4.83 -32.83
CA ALA A 20 -12.21 -3.59 -32.67
C ALA A 20 -11.06 -3.44 -33.68
N THR A 21 -10.58 -4.57 -34.22
CA THR A 21 -9.49 -4.61 -35.21
C THR A 21 -9.99 -4.82 -36.64
N ASN A 22 -11.30 -4.65 -36.90
CA ASN A 22 -11.91 -4.89 -38.22
C ASN A 22 -11.58 -6.28 -38.81
N ASN A 23 -11.65 -7.35 -38.00
CA ASN A 23 -11.33 -8.73 -38.40
C ASN A 23 -9.88 -9.00 -38.86
N VAL A 24 -8.96 -8.04 -38.68
CA VAL A 24 -7.55 -8.25 -39.03
C VAL A 24 -6.89 -9.28 -38.12
N VAL A 25 -7.27 -9.31 -36.84
CA VAL A 25 -6.74 -10.26 -35.86
C VAL A 25 -7.82 -11.26 -35.49
N ARG A 26 -7.60 -12.52 -35.85
CA ARG A 26 -8.53 -13.61 -35.50
C ARG A 26 -8.43 -13.95 -34.01
N PRO A 27 -9.54 -14.34 -33.37
CA PRO A 27 -9.59 -14.64 -31.94
C PRO A 27 -8.68 -15.79 -31.54
N GLU A 28 -8.35 -16.73 -32.44
CA GLU A 28 -7.37 -17.79 -32.13
C GLU A 28 -5.96 -17.23 -31.91
N TYR A 29 -5.52 -16.27 -32.73
CA TYR A 29 -4.20 -15.68 -32.60
C TYR A 29 -4.08 -14.83 -31.34
N SER A 30 -5.13 -14.07 -31.00
CA SER A 30 -5.20 -13.35 -29.72
C SER A 30 -5.17 -14.28 -28.52
N PHE A 31 -5.88 -15.41 -28.58
CA PHE A 31 -5.88 -16.41 -27.52
C PHE A 31 -4.48 -17.01 -27.32
N ILE A 32 -3.84 -17.44 -28.41
CA ILE A 32 -2.48 -18.00 -28.36
C ILE A 32 -1.50 -16.97 -27.82
N ALA A 33 -1.59 -15.70 -28.22
CA ALA A 33 -0.73 -14.63 -27.72
C ALA A 33 -0.91 -14.42 -26.21
N ILE A 34 -2.14 -14.36 -25.72
CA ILE A 34 -2.42 -14.20 -24.28
C ILE A 34 -1.87 -15.39 -23.48
N VAL A 35 -2.11 -16.62 -23.95
CA VAL A 35 -1.60 -17.84 -23.30
C VAL A 35 -0.06 -17.87 -23.31
N ALA A 36 0.56 -17.49 -24.42
CA ALA A 36 2.02 -17.42 -24.53
C ALA A 36 2.60 -16.37 -23.56
N VAL A 37 1.98 -15.20 -23.44
CA VAL A 37 2.40 -14.16 -22.49
C VAL A 37 2.30 -14.65 -21.05
N LEU A 38 1.18 -15.31 -20.68
CA LEU A 38 1.01 -15.89 -19.35
C LEU A 38 2.08 -16.97 -19.08
N PHE A 39 2.32 -17.85 -20.05
CA PHE A 39 3.33 -18.89 -19.94
C PHE A 39 4.74 -18.30 -19.79
N ILE A 40 5.13 -17.36 -20.64
CA ILE A 40 6.44 -16.67 -20.54
C ILE A 40 6.58 -15.96 -19.19
N SER A 41 5.51 -15.35 -18.67
CA SER A 41 5.54 -14.70 -17.35
C SER A 41 5.75 -15.69 -16.19
N LEU A 42 5.48 -16.98 -16.41
CA LEU A 42 5.64 -18.04 -15.41
C LEU A 42 7.10 -18.54 -15.34
N PHE A 43 7.79 -18.59 -16.48
CA PHE A 43 9.16 -19.13 -16.58
C PHE A 43 10.26 -18.07 -16.63
N CYS A 44 10.00 -16.87 -17.16
CA CYS A 44 11.01 -15.82 -17.31
C CYS A 44 10.81 -14.69 -16.32
N ARG A 45 11.41 -14.80 -15.12
CA ARG A 45 11.30 -13.83 -14.02
C ARG A 45 11.59 -12.38 -14.42
N SER A 46 12.72 -12.14 -15.09
CA SER A 46 13.14 -10.78 -15.49
C SER A 46 12.18 -10.14 -16.49
N ILE A 47 11.59 -10.98 -17.36
CA ILE A 47 10.65 -10.54 -18.40
C ILE A 47 9.23 -10.40 -17.82
N ALA A 48 8.84 -11.27 -16.90
CA ALA A 48 7.54 -11.28 -16.24
C ALA A 48 7.26 -9.94 -15.54
N SER A 49 8.22 -9.43 -14.77
CA SER A 49 8.13 -8.11 -14.12
C SER A 49 7.84 -7.01 -15.14
N ALA A 50 8.65 -6.92 -16.19
CA ALA A 50 8.50 -5.92 -17.24
C ALA A 50 7.14 -6.02 -17.95
N ILE A 51 6.74 -7.23 -18.37
CA ILE A 51 5.45 -7.48 -19.03
C ILE A 51 4.28 -7.06 -18.13
N THR A 52 4.29 -7.48 -16.86
CA THR A 52 3.19 -7.18 -15.94
C THR A 52 3.05 -5.68 -15.67
N ASN A 53 4.18 -4.97 -15.57
CA ASN A 53 4.21 -3.52 -15.39
C ASN A 53 3.70 -2.79 -16.65
N VAL A 54 4.18 -3.17 -17.83
CA VAL A 54 3.73 -2.59 -19.10
C VAL A 54 2.24 -2.79 -19.31
N LEU A 55 1.72 -4.00 -19.05
CA LEU A 55 0.28 -4.27 -19.13
C LEU A 55 -0.51 -3.43 -18.13
N SER A 56 -0.02 -3.31 -16.89
CA SER A 56 -0.65 -2.48 -15.86
C SER A 56 -0.69 -1.01 -16.25
N ILE A 57 0.36 -0.50 -16.92
CA ILE A 57 0.40 0.85 -17.47
C ILE A 57 -0.58 1.00 -18.63
N ALA A 58 -0.65 0.02 -19.54
CA ALA A 58 -1.58 0.06 -20.66
C ALA A 58 -3.05 0.17 -20.20
N PHE A 59 -3.42 -0.55 -19.13
CA PHE A 59 -4.75 -0.47 -18.53
C PHE A 59 -5.10 0.93 -18.02
N ILE A 60 -4.15 1.65 -17.41
CA ILE A 60 -4.41 3.02 -16.92
C ILE A 60 -4.37 4.05 -18.04
N VAL A 61 -3.47 3.90 -19.01
CA VAL A 61 -3.41 4.77 -20.19
C VAL A 61 -4.71 4.69 -20.97
N HIS A 62 -5.29 3.49 -21.14
CA HIS A 62 -6.58 3.33 -21.77
C HIS A 62 -7.69 4.08 -21.02
N SER A 63 -7.77 3.92 -19.70
CA SER A 63 -8.75 4.63 -18.87
C SER A 63 -8.57 6.15 -18.88
N ALA A 64 -7.31 6.63 -18.88
CA ALA A 64 -6.98 8.04 -18.94
C ALA A 64 -7.29 8.66 -20.32
N CYS A 65 -6.88 7.99 -21.41
CA CYS A 65 -7.21 8.42 -22.77
C CYS A 65 -8.72 8.42 -23.01
N SER A 66 -9.45 7.40 -22.53
CA SER A 66 -10.91 7.38 -22.59
C SER A 66 -11.51 8.59 -21.87
N ALA A 67 -11.01 8.92 -20.67
CA ALA A 67 -11.46 10.10 -19.92
C ALA A 67 -11.16 11.42 -20.65
N ILE A 68 -10.03 11.54 -21.35
CA ILE A 68 -9.64 12.73 -22.13
C ILE A 68 -10.47 12.86 -23.41
N CYS A 69 -10.71 11.75 -24.12
CA CYS A 69 -11.44 11.75 -25.40
C CYS A 69 -12.95 11.95 -25.20
N THR A 70 -13.47 11.66 -24.02
CA THR A 70 -14.86 11.98 -23.69
C THR A 70 -14.95 13.49 -23.49
N LYS A 71 -15.67 14.22 -24.35
CA LYS A 71 -15.82 15.69 -24.33
C LYS A 71 -16.62 16.20 -23.11
N GLY A 72 -16.23 15.83 -21.90
CA GLY A 72 -16.82 16.27 -20.64
C GLY A 72 -15.73 16.58 -19.63
N GLN A 73 -16.07 17.38 -18.61
CA GLN A 73 -15.17 17.57 -17.47
C GLN A 73 -14.85 16.21 -16.85
N ILE A 74 -13.56 16.00 -16.52
CA ILE A 74 -13.14 14.80 -15.80
C ILE A 74 -13.86 14.79 -14.45
N ASP A 75 -14.78 13.86 -14.28
CA ASP A 75 -15.46 13.67 -12.99
C ASP A 75 -14.42 13.29 -11.93
N ILE A 76 -14.53 13.90 -10.74
CA ILE A 76 -13.62 13.77 -9.60
C ILE A 76 -13.46 12.29 -9.22
N ALA A 77 -14.51 11.48 -9.33
CA ALA A 77 -14.44 10.05 -9.06
C ALA A 77 -13.47 9.31 -10.00
N SER A 78 -13.43 9.73 -11.27
CA SER A 78 -12.53 9.20 -12.30
C SER A 78 -11.09 9.58 -12.04
N ALA A 79 -10.86 10.84 -11.67
CA ALA A 79 -9.52 11.31 -11.30
C ALA A 79 -9.02 10.56 -10.07
N LYS A 80 -9.87 10.38 -9.05
CA LYS A 80 -9.55 9.57 -7.87
C LYS A 80 -9.21 8.13 -8.26
N HIS A 81 -10.03 7.47 -9.08
CA HIS A 81 -9.75 6.11 -9.53
C HIS A 81 -8.39 5.97 -10.23
N ILE A 82 -8.06 6.91 -11.13
CA ILE A 82 -6.78 6.92 -11.84
C ILE A 82 -5.60 7.09 -10.88
N ILE A 83 -5.71 8.03 -9.94
CA ILE A 83 -4.68 8.29 -8.93
C ILE A 83 -4.51 7.08 -8.02
N SER A 84 -5.61 6.49 -7.54
CA SER A 84 -5.60 5.29 -6.70
C SER A 84 -4.92 4.14 -7.40
N TYR A 85 -5.21 3.93 -8.69
CA TYR A 85 -4.59 2.88 -9.50
C TYR A 85 -3.08 3.09 -9.62
N LEU A 86 -2.65 4.32 -9.94
CA LEU A 86 -1.23 4.68 -10.03
C LEU A 86 -0.49 4.48 -8.70
N LEU A 87 -1.12 4.88 -7.59
CA LEU A 87 -0.55 4.71 -6.26
C LEU A 87 -0.40 3.22 -5.91
N THR A 88 -1.42 2.41 -6.22
CA THR A 88 -1.38 0.95 -6.01
C THR A 88 -0.28 0.30 -6.85
N LEU A 89 -0.16 0.72 -8.12
CA LEU A 89 0.90 0.24 -9.02
C LEU A 89 2.29 0.54 -8.44
N ASN A 90 2.52 1.76 -7.97
CA ASN A 90 3.80 2.14 -7.38
C ASN A 90 4.12 1.35 -6.11
N ILE A 91 3.13 1.12 -5.25
CA ILE A 91 3.30 0.28 -4.05
C ILE A 91 3.67 -1.14 -4.46
N LEU A 92 2.98 -1.73 -5.44
CA LEU A 92 3.26 -3.10 -5.91
C LEU A 92 4.63 -3.21 -6.59
N ILE A 93 5.06 -2.20 -7.35
CA ILE A 93 6.41 -2.15 -7.92
C ILE A 93 7.46 -2.07 -6.80
N THR A 94 7.23 -1.22 -5.81
CA THR A 94 8.15 -1.05 -4.68
C THR A 94 8.24 -2.34 -3.85
N ALA A 95 7.10 -2.93 -3.51
CA ALA A 95 7.01 -4.20 -2.81
C ALA A 95 7.67 -5.32 -3.63
N GLU A 96 7.49 -5.31 -4.96
CA GLU A 96 8.18 -6.24 -5.83
C GLU A 96 9.69 -6.08 -5.72
N TYR A 97 10.26 -4.87 -5.76
CA TYR A 97 11.72 -4.68 -5.58
C TYR A 97 12.22 -5.19 -4.22
N VAL A 98 11.45 -5.01 -3.15
CA VAL A 98 11.79 -5.51 -1.81
C VAL A 98 11.73 -7.04 -1.77
N VAL A 99 10.65 -7.64 -2.29
CA VAL A 99 10.42 -9.09 -2.31
C VAL A 99 11.32 -9.80 -3.32
N TYR A 100 11.72 -9.12 -4.41
CA TYR A 100 12.65 -9.62 -5.43
C TYR A 100 13.97 -10.04 -4.78
N SER A 101 14.37 -9.36 -3.71
CA SER A 101 15.58 -9.68 -2.95
C SER A 101 15.45 -10.92 -2.06
N ILE A 102 14.24 -11.41 -1.78
CA ILE A 102 13.98 -12.36 -0.67
C ILE A 102 13.30 -13.67 -1.12
N LEU A 103 12.36 -13.68 -2.07
CA LEU A 103 11.63 -14.92 -2.44
C LEU A 103 11.31 -15.04 -3.95
N TYR A 104 11.30 -16.28 -4.46
CA TYR A 104 10.81 -16.62 -5.80
C TYR A 104 9.39 -17.18 -5.73
N ILE A 105 8.41 -16.40 -6.18
CA ILE A 105 7.01 -16.85 -6.29
C ILE A 105 6.52 -16.55 -7.71
N PRO A 106 6.62 -17.49 -8.67
CA PRO A 106 6.21 -17.27 -10.06
C PRO A 106 4.70 -16.94 -10.20
N VAL A 107 3.90 -17.41 -9.25
CA VAL A 107 2.45 -17.14 -9.17
C VAL A 107 2.16 -15.68 -8.83
N TYR A 108 3.09 -14.96 -8.20
CA TYR A 108 2.92 -13.54 -7.83
C TYR A 108 2.54 -12.67 -9.02
N TYR A 109 3.20 -12.86 -10.17
CA TYR A 109 2.98 -12.05 -11.36
C TYR A 109 1.58 -12.23 -11.97
N HIS A 110 1.02 -13.43 -11.87
CA HIS A 110 -0.34 -13.72 -12.31
C HIS A 110 -1.36 -13.07 -11.38
N ILE A 111 -1.16 -13.20 -10.06
CA ILE A 111 -2.00 -12.54 -9.06
C ILE A 111 -1.96 -11.02 -9.25
N LYS A 112 -0.77 -10.45 -9.48
CA LYS A 112 -0.58 -9.02 -9.76
C LYS A 112 -1.34 -8.57 -11.00
N ILE A 113 -1.25 -9.30 -12.12
CA ILE A 113 -2.01 -8.99 -13.34
C ILE A 113 -3.51 -9.03 -13.08
N ILE A 114 -4.02 -10.09 -12.45
CA ILE A 114 -5.45 -10.24 -12.18
C ILE A 114 -5.96 -9.12 -11.27
N PHE A 115 -5.18 -8.82 -10.22
CA PHE A 115 -5.49 -7.75 -9.29
C PHE A 115 -5.53 -6.39 -9.98
N MET A 116 -4.52 -6.07 -10.79
CA MET A 116 -4.47 -4.82 -11.55
C MET A 116 -5.57 -4.73 -12.61
N TYR A 117 -5.89 -5.84 -13.29
CA TYR A 117 -7.01 -5.90 -14.21
C TYR A 117 -8.34 -5.61 -13.50
N TYR A 118 -8.57 -6.19 -12.31
CA TYR A 118 -9.77 -5.93 -11.54
C TYR A 118 -9.85 -4.48 -11.05
N LEU A 119 -8.71 -3.91 -10.63
CA LEU A 119 -8.60 -2.52 -10.20
C LEU A 119 -8.81 -1.54 -11.36
N SER A 120 -8.41 -1.90 -12.59
CA SER A 120 -8.62 -1.10 -13.80
C SER A 120 -10.10 -0.87 -14.09
N ASN A 121 -10.97 -1.80 -13.67
CA ASN A 121 -12.40 -1.63 -13.85
C ASN A 121 -12.93 -0.49 -12.97
N ARG A 122 -13.34 0.60 -13.62
CA ARG A 122 -13.76 1.88 -13.01
C ARG A 122 -14.96 1.76 -12.07
N ARG A 123 -15.75 0.69 -12.16
CA ARG A 123 -16.90 0.39 -11.26
C ARG A 123 -16.55 -0.54 -10.10
N SER A 124 -15.29 -0.90 -9.89
CA SER A 124 -14.94 -1.82 -8.80
C SER A 124 -15.07 -1.12 -7.44
N ARG A 125 -15.83 -1.73 -6.52
CA ARG A 125 -15.85 -1.34 -5.09
C ARG A 125 -14.47 -1.48 -4.43
N LEU A 126 -13.55 -2.18 -5.08
CA LEU A 126 -12.18 -2.41 -4.61
C LEU A 126 -11.39 -1.10 -4.54
N THR A 127 -11.54 -0.20 -5.52
CA THR A 127 -10.80 1.07 -5.50
C THR A 127 -11.25 1.97 -4.34
N GLU A 128 -12.55 2.02 -4.05
CA GLU A 128 -13.09 2.74 -2.89
C GLU A 128 -12.61 2.11 -1.57
N TYR A 129 -12.60 0.79 -1.49
CA TYR A 129 -12.07 0.07 -0.34
C TYR A 129 -10.59 0.38 -0.09
N ILE A 130 -9.75 0.32 -1.14
CA ILE A 130 -8.32 0.64 -1.04
C ILE A 130 -8.12 2.09 -0.61
N ASN A 131 -8.90 3.02 -1.16
CA ASN A 131 -8.82 4.42 -0.75
C ASN A 131 -9.12 4.61 0.74
N ASN A 132 -10.19 4.00 1.23
CA ASN A 132 -10.63 4.16 2.61
C ASN A 132 -9.76 3.40 3.61
N VAL A 133 -9.27 2.21 3.25
CA VAL A 133 -8.54 1.33 4.17
C VAL A 133 -7.02 1.56 4.11
N ALA A 134 -6.47 1.88 2.94
CA ALA A 134 -5.03 2.05 2.79
C ALA A 134 -4.63 3.53 2.73
N TYR A 135 -5.24 4.32 1.84
CA TYR A 135 -4.71 5.67 1.56
C TYR A 135 -5.12 6.72 2.57
N THR A 136 -6.37 6.69 3.06
CA THR A 136 -6.80 7.64 4.10
C THR A 136 -5.97 7.51 5.37
N PRO A 137 -5.78 6.31 5.96
CA PRO A 137 -4.96 6.15 7.17
C PRO A 137 -3.47 6.45 6.91
N LEU A 138 -2.95 6.11 5.73
CA LEU A 138 -1.56 6.39 5.39
C LEU A 138 -1.30 7.89 5.24
N ASN A 139 -2.24 8.65 4.66
CA ASN A 139 -2.17 10.10 4.61
C ASN A 139 -2.28 10.73 6.01
N GLU A 140 -3.14 10.20 6.87
CA GLU A 140 -3.27 10.65 8.26
C GLU A 140 -1.99 10.39 9.06
N MET A 141 -1.38 9.22 8.89
CA MET A 141 -0.08 8.89 9.49
C MET A 141 1.03 9.82 8.98
N ILE A 142 1.09 10.09 7.67
CA ILE A 142 2.08 11.01 7.09
C ILE A 142 1.88 12.44 7.61
N ARG A 143 0.63 12.91 7.71
CA ARG A 143 0.33 14.24 8.28
C ARG A 143 0.72 14.31 9.75
N HIS A 144 0.51 13.24 10.52
CA HIS A 144 1.02 13.17 11.87
C HIS A 144 2.54 13.28 11.90
N VAL A 145 3.26 12.50 11.09
CA VAL A 145 4.73 12.57 11.02
C VAL A 145 5.24 13.95 10.59
N GLN A 146 4.57 14.59 9.64
CA GLN A 146 4.98 15.92 9.14
C GLN A 146 4.65 17.06 10.11
N ASN A 147 3.63 16.89 10.95
CA ASN A 147 3.23 17.88 11.95
C ASN A 147 3.91 17.67 13.32
N ILE A 148 4.74 16.63 13.48
CA ILE A 148 5.59 16.47 14.66
C ILE A 148 6.67 17.56 14.63
N ASP A 149 6.46 18.61 15.42
CA ASP A 149 7.50 19.58 15.73
C ASP A 149 8.45 18.93 16.76
N ILE A 150 9.44 18.19 16.25
CA ILE A 150 10.41 17.38 17.01
C ILE A 150 10.99 18.18 18.19
N LYS A 151 11.17 19.49 18.06
CA LYS A 151 11.69 20.35 19.13
C LYS A 151 10.70 20.53 20.28
N LYS A 152 9.41 20.64 20.02
CA LYS A 152 8.37 20.73 21.07
C LYS A 152 8.16 19.39 21.76
N ASP A 153 8.16 18.29 21.03
CA ASP A 153 7.96 16.96 21.62
C ASP A 153 9.16 16.53 22.46
N ILE A 154 10.39 16.84 22.04
CA ILE A 154 11.59 16.64 22.88
C ILE A 154 11.51 17.51 24.14
N LYS A 155 11.12 18.79 24.02
CA LYS A 155 11.00 19.69 25.17
C LYS A 155 9.89 19.25 26.13
N THR A 156 8.80 18.70 25.62
CA THR A 156 7.67 18.21 26.40
C THR A 156 8.01 16.88 27.07
N ALA A 157 8.69 15.97 26.37
CA ALA A 157 9.23 14.74 26.95
C ALA A 157 10.30 15.03 28.01
N GLN A 158 11.15 16.03 27.79
CA GLN A 158 12.19 16.44 28.73
C GLN A 158 11.59 17.14 29.96
N MET A 159 10.52 17.91 29.80
CA MET A 159 9.73 18.46 30.90
C MET A 159 9.03 17.36 31.70
N ALA A 160 8.34 16.43 31.03
CA ALA A 160 7.66 15.31 31.70
C ALA A 160 8.65 14.38 32.43
N ALA A 161 9.83 14.13 31.84
CA ALA A 161 10.91 13.39 32.49
C ALA A 161 11.47 14.14 33.70
N SER A 162 11.70 15.46 33.58
CA SER A 162 12.19 16.31 34.67
C SER A 162 11.18 16.43 35.81
N GLU A 163 9.89 16.46 35.51
CA GLU A 163 8.81 16.50 36.49
C GLU A 163 8.71 15.18 37.26
N LYS A 164 8.85 14.05 36.55
CA LYS A 164 8.89 12.71 37.15
C LYS A 164 10.14 12.51 38.01
N LEU A 165 11.31 12.95 37.54
CA LEU A 165 12.56 12.99 38.34
C LEU A 165 12.44 13.92 39.56
N GLY A 166 11.76 15.05 39.41
CA GLY A 166 11.47 15.99 40.50
C GLY A 166 10.55 15.39 41.56
N SER A 167 9.57 14.57 41.18
CA SER A 167 8.72 13.83 42.12
C SER A 167 9.51 12.74 42.86
N ILE A 168 10.30 11.94 42.15
CA ILE A 168 11.12 10.87 42.75
C ILE A 168 12.17 11.44 43.72
N THR A 169 12.82 12.56 43.36
CA THR A 169 13.80 13.24 44.23
C THR A 169 13.15 13.86 45.47
N LYS A 170 11.90 14.30 45.39
CA LYS A 170 11.13 14.82 46.53
C LYS A 170 10.65 13.70 47.46
N ASP A 171 10.31 12.54 46.90
CA ASP A 171 9.91 11.37 47.67
C ASP A 171 11.11 10.74 48.39
N ALA A 172 12.27 10.64 47.73
CA ALA A 172 13.52 10.20 48.35
C ALA A 172 13.99 11.12 49.50
N ASN A 173 13.86 12.45 49.35
CA ASN A 173 14.17 13.41 50.42
C ASN A 173 13.15 13.40 51.58
N LYS A 174 11.94 12.88 51.35
CA LYS A 174 10.95 12.66 52.43
C LYS A 174 11.29 11.40 53.20
N GLU A 175 11.71 10.33 52.54
CA GLU A 175 12.16 9.09 53.19
C GLU A 175 13.41 9.33 54.07
N GLU A 176 14.41 10.06 53.56
CA GLU A 176 15.64 10.38 54.30
C GLU A 176 15.41 11.28 55.53
N LYS A 177 14.36 12.12 55.51
CA LYS A 177 13.93 12.94 56.67
C LYS A 177 13.10 12.16 57.68
N THR A 178 12.53 11.03 57.29
CA THR A 178 11.72 10.17 58.17
C THR A 178 12.64 9.22 58.95
N GLU A 179 13.68 8.66 58.31
CA GLU A 179 14.73 7.87 59.00
C GLU A 179 15.55 8.69 60.00
N LYS A 180 15.94 9.94 59.67
CA LYS A 180 16.70 10.80 60.61
C LYS A 180 15.92 11.28 61.84
N LYS A 181 14.60 11.06 61.91
CA LYS A 181 13.79 11.38 63.09
C LYS A 181 13.60 10.22 64.07
N GLU A 182 13.85 8.97 63.66
CA GLU A 182 13.75 7.81 64.56
C GLU A 182 15.04 7.53 65.35
N ASP A 183 16.18 8.11 64.96
CA ASP A 183 17.50 7.75 65.54
C ASP A 183 18.17 8.90 66.33
N SER A 184 17.38 9.73 67.02
CA SER A 184 17.91 10.68 68.03
C SER A 184 17.72 10.10 69.46
N PRO A 185 18.78 10.00 70.30
CA PRO A 185 18.72 9.26 71.55
C PRO A 185 17.77 9.92 72.58
N LYS A 186 16.89 9.13 73.18
CA LYS A 186 16.27 9.47 74.47
C LYS A 186 17.36 9.41 75.56
N GLU A 187 18.08 10.50 75.73
CA GLU A 187 18.83 10.76 76.95
C GLU A 187 18.21 11.95 77.67
N LYS A 188 17.38 11.66 78.68
CA LYS A 188 17.37 12.39 79.95
C LYS A 188 16.41 11.78 80.97
N SER A 189 17.04 11.40 82.10
CA SER A 189 16.66 11.64 83.49
C SER A 189 15.26 11.26 83.97
N LYS A 190 15.23 10.43 85.02
CA LYS A 190 14.32 10.52 86.19
C LYS A 190 14.91 9.63 87.30
N GLU A 191 15.25 10.22 88.45
CA GLU A 191 14.58 10.02 89.77
C GLU A 191 15.07 8.69 90.42
N GLU A 192 15.71 8.61 91.60
CA GLU A 192 15.82 9.42 92.82
C GLU A 192 17.18 9.20 93.51
#